data_AF-A0A5B7AB39-F1
#
_entry.id   AF-A0A5B7AB39-F1
#
_cell.length_a   1.000
_cell.length_b   1.000
_cell.length_c   1.000
_cell.angle_alpha   90.00
_cell.angle_beta   90.00
_cell.angle_gamma   90.00
#
_symmetry.space_group_name_H-M   'P 1'
#
loop_
_entity.id
_entity.type
_entity.pdbx_description
1 polymer ?
#
loop_
_entity_poly.entity_id
_entity_poly.type
_entity_poly.pdbx_seq_one_letter_code
_entity_poly.pdbx_strand_id
1 'polypeptide(L)'
;TENPPESGVQSCFSSNSRLSLNHFILQLSLLSLSLSLSAMAKYGEGDKRWIVEDRPDGANVHNWHWAQRDCLEWSRNLLTNLLSNHTVLDGEDNIHIKTNTVDKVDGEAYVNVRKGKIIPGYEISVTISWEGEAKDSEGNTLLRADGIVEIPYISDENADEDPEIKVIVKDDGPIGRRLKEAFLAKGKPFVLEQVRVYVAAMANGGPAKDELEVKKPDAAAKKAAPVATAAAAAAAATPVVQKEERKKKKKEGFKTITLTERFSCRAKDIYEILMDENRWKGFTQSNARISKEVGGEFSIFDGSVTGMNVELQEGKLIVQKWRFGSWADGIQSTVRLTFDEPEPAVTVVKLTQTDVPEEDRYGNSTVVENTERGWRDLIFHKIRAVFGFGI
;
A
#
# COMPACT_ATOMS: atom_id res chain seq x y z
N THR A 1 64.33 -52.95 6.75
CA THR A 1 63.25 -52.42 5.91
C THR A 1 62.57 -51.30 6.67
N GLU A 2 62.48 -50.14 6.01
CA GLU A 2 61.63 -48.96 6.30
C GLU A 2 61.90 -48.07 7.53
N ASN A 3 62.65 -46.97 7.28
CA ASN A 3 62.36 -45.51 7.36
C ASN A 3 61.21 -44.90 8.26
N PRO A 4 61.27 -43.57 8.55
CA PRO A 4 61.14 -42.91 9.88
C PRO A 4 59.89 -41.97 10.00
N PRO A 5 59.77 -40.93 10.90
CA PRO A 5 60.55 -39.66 10.91
C PRO A 5 60.85 -39.15 12.37
N GLU A 6 61.54 -38.05 12.68
CA GLU A 6 61.26 -36.64 12.35
C GLU A 6 62.28 -35.69 13.03
N SER A 7 62.40 -34.47 12.49
CA SER A 7 62.80 -33.21 13.13
C SER A 7 64.30 -32.88 13.38
N GLY A 8 64.66 -31.63 13.08
CA GLY A 8 65.83 -30.96 13.66
C GLY A 8 66.67 -30.14 12.68
N VAL A 9 66.30 -28.87 12.46
CA VAL A 9 67.20 -27.84 11.91
C VAL A 9 67.81 -27.07 13.07
N GLN A 10 69.14 -27.01 13.19
CA GLN A 10 69.83 -25.83 13.75
C GLN A 10 71.35 -25.79 13.51
N SER A 11 71.85 -24.55 13.60
CA SER A 11 73.23 -24.02 13.51
C SER A 11 73.70 -23.66 12.09
N CYS A 12 73.76 -22.39 11.67
CA CYS A 12 74.38 -21.15 12.18
C CYS A 12 75.91 -21.05 12.04
N PHE A 13 76.28 -20.18 11.09
CA PHE A 13 77.43 -19.27 11.05
C PHE A 13 78.86 -19.85 10.95
N SER A 14 79.62 -19.40 9.94
CA SER A 14 80.37 -18.15 10.08
C SER A 14 81.21 -17.79 8.84
N SER A 15 81.22 -16.48 8.53
CA SER A 15 82.32 -15.64 8.03
C SER A 15 83.03 -16.02 6.72
N ASN A 16 82.98 -15.15 5.71
CA ASN A 16 83.82 -13.95 5.61
C ASN A 16 83.72 -13.33 4.20
N SER A 17 83.09 -12.16 4.06
CA SER A 17 83.40 -11.20 2.96
C SER A 17 82.82 -9.82 3.27
N ARG A 18 83.46 -9.08 4.18
CA ARG A 18 83.30 -7.62 4.29
C ARG A 18 84.15 -6.99 3.20
N LEU A 19 83.54 -6.46 2.13
CA LEU A 19 84.05 -5.38 1.27
C LEU A 19 83.20 -5.28 -0.02
N SER A 20 81.94 -4.83 0.10
CA SER A 20 81.16 -4.19 -0.98
C SER A 20 79.71 -3.96 -0.54
N LEU A 21 79.47 -3.16 0.51
CA LEU A 21 78.10 -2.78 0.86
C LEU A 21 77.95 -1.37 1.48
N ASN A 22 78.99 -0.51 1.38
CA ASN A 22 78.95 0.86 1.90
C ASN A 22 78.72 1.93 0.81
N HIS A 23 78.30 1.53 -0.40
CA HIS A 23 77.88 2.47 -1.45
C HIS A 23 76.44 2.26 -1.95
N PHE A 24 75.68 1.37 -1.32
CA PHE A 24 74.28 1.09 -1.68
C PHE A 24 73.26 1.45 -0.59
N ILE A 25 73.73 1.93 0.57
CA ILE A 25 72.89 2.21 1.77
C ILE A 25 72.67 3.71 2.00
N LEU A 26 73.00 4.57 1.03
CA LEU A 26 72.77 6.03 1.12
C LEU A 26 71.86 6.60 0.02
N GLN A 27 71.26 5.76 -0.83
CA GLN A 27 70.31 6.22 -1.86
C GLN A 27 68.93 5.56 -1.85
N LEU A 28 68.64 4.66 -0.89
CA LEU A 28 67.29 4.11 -0.69
C LEU A 28 66.69 4.43 0.69
N SER A 29 67.19 5.48 1.34
CA SER A 29 66.59 6.08 2.55
C SER A 29 65.52 7.16 2.22
N LEU A 30 64.95 7.12 1.01
CA LEU A 30 63.90 8.03 0.52
C LEU A 30 62.69 7.27 -0.04
N LEU A 31 62.46 6.03 0.40
CA LEU A 31 61.11 5.46 0.38
C LEU A 31 60.45 5.75 1.73
N SER A 32 60.31 7.04 2.03
CA SER A 32 59.32 7.53 2.97
C SER A 32 57.96 7.05 2.48
N LEU A 33 57.29 6.24 3.29
CA LEU A 33 55.85 6.34 3.57
C LEU A 33 55.06 7.11 2.49
N SER A 34 54.89 6.53 1.30
CA SER A 34 53.77 6.92 0.45
C SER A 34 52.55 6.20 1.02
N LEU A 35 52.08 6.71 2.16
CA LEU A 35 50.65 6.72 2.38
C LEU A 35 50.08 7.33 1.12
N SER A 36 49.47 6.49 0.27
CA SER A 36 48.49 6.94 -0.69
C SER A 36 47.43 7.66 0.13
N LEU A 37 47.60 8.97 0.32
CA LEU A 37 46.47 9.84 0.54
C LEU A 37 45.60 9.60 -0.69
N SER A 38 44.60 8.74 -0.52
CA SER A 38 43.45 8.72 -1.41
C SER A 38 42.96 10.15 -1.42
N ALA A 39 43.25 10.87 -2.50
CA ALA A 39 42.76 12.21 -2.71
C ALA A 39 41.24 12.14 -2.54
N MET A 40 40.73 12.76 -1.48
CA MET A 40 39.29 12.93 -1.29
C MET A 40 38.76 13.64 -2.52
N ALA A 41 37.64 13.15 -3.06
CA ALA A 41 36.98 13.76 -4.20
C ALA A 41 36.77 15.25 -3.92
N LYS A 42 37.31 16.11 -4.77
CA LYS A 42 37.14 17.56 -4.64
C LYS A 42 35.69 17.91 -4.93
N TYR A 43 35.10 18.73 -4.05
CA TYR A 43 33.74 19.19 -4.20
C TYR A 43 33.58 19.93 -5.54
N GLY A 44 32.71 19.41 -6.41
CA GLY A 44 32.40 20.00 -7.71
C GLY A 44 33.24 19.51 -8.90
N GLU A 45 34.25 18.65 -8.72
CA GLU A 45 35.12 18.22 -9.84
C GLU A 45 34.85 16.81 -10.38
N GLY A 46 33.97 16.00 -9.78
CA GLY A 46 33.60 14.66 -10.28
C GLY A 46 34.79 13.68 -10.33
N ASP A 47 34.82 12.68 -9.46
CA ASP A 47 35.89 11.67 -9.49
C ASP A 47 35.64 10.65 -10.61
N LYS A 48 36.67 10.32 -11.42
CA LYS A 48 36.62 9.28 -12.47
C LYS A 48 36.30 7.87 -11.93
N ARG A 49 36.38 7.65 -10.61
CA ARG A 49 35.92 6.42 -9.94
C ARG A 49 34.42 6.41 -9.70
N TRP A 50 33.75 7.55 -9.85
CA TRP A 50 32.30 7.69 -9.71
C TRP A 50 31.64 7.29 -11.04
N ILE A 51 31.02 6.11 -11.07
CA ILE A 51 30.36 5.53 -12.26
C ILE A 51 28.99 6.19 -12.52
N VAL A 52 28.70 7.32 -11.87
CA VAL A 52 27.43 8.03 -12.01
C VAL A 52 27.73 9.37 -12.68
N GLU A 53 27.79 9.35 -14.01
CA GLU A 53 27.56 10.56 -14.78
C GLU A 53 26.05 10.83 -14.75
N ASP A 54 25.66 12.05 -14.34
CA ASP A 54 24.28 12.51 -14.46
C ASP A 54 23.91 12.51 -15.94
N ARG A 55 23.15 11.50 -16.36
CA ARG A 55 22.66 11.44 -17.72
C ARG A 55 21.52 12.43 -17.90
N PRO A 56 21.50 13.16 -19.03
CA PRO A 56 20.45 14.12 -19.35
C PRO A 56 19.07 13.46 -19.59
N ASP A 57 19.00 12.13 -19.65
CA ASP A 57 17.78 11.35 -19.90
C ASP A 57 17.01 10.96 -18.63
N GLY A 58 17.59 11.14 -17.42
CA GLY A 58 16.94 10.82 -16.15
C GLY A 58 16.50 9.36 -16.01
N ALA A 59 17.01 8.46 -16.86
CA ALA A 59 16.53 7.09 -16.94
C ALA A 59 16.90 6.32 -15.66
N ASN A 60 15.93 5.62 -15.05
CA ASN A 60 16.13 4.82 -13.84
C ASN A 60 16.91 3.53 -14.13
N VAL A 61 18.19 3.67 -14.44
CA VAL A 61 19.05 2.55 -14.80
C VAL A 61 19.34 1.69 -13.56
N HIS A 62 19.07 0.39 -13.68
CA HIS A 62 19.11 -0.61 -12.60
C HIS A 62 18.11 -0.40 -11.43
N ASN A 63 17.06 0.40 -11.60
CA ASN A 63 16.08 0.69 -10.54
C ASN A 63 16.74 1.17 -9.23
N TRP A 64 17.66 2.14 -9.35
CA TRP A 64 18.27 2.81 -8.19
C TRP A 64 17.32 3.80 -7.51
N HIS A 65 16.39 4.37 -8.27
CA HIS A 65 15.26 5.16 -7.76
C HIS A 65 14.05 4.25 -7.53
N TRP A 66 13.28 4.54 -6.48
CA TRP A 66 12.12 3.75 -6.10
C TRP A 66 11.08 3.80 -7.23
N ALA A 67 10.69 2.63 -7.73
CA ALA A 67 9.56 2.49 -8.62
C ALA A 67 8.55 1.57 -7.94
N GLN A 68 7.44 2.15 -7.49
CA GLN A 68 6.29 1.44 -6.94
C GLN A 68 5.27 1.27 -8.05
N ARG A 69 4.73 0.06 -8.17
CA ARG A 69 3.63 -0.24 -9.08
C ARG A 69 2.43 -0.70 -8.28
N ASP A 70 1.30 -0.04 -8.50
CA ASP A 70 0.01 -0.52 -8.00
C ASP A 70 -0.36 -1.84 -8.72
N CYS A 71 -0.69 -2.84 -7.92
CA CYS A 71 -1.01 -4.19 -8.32
C CYS A 71 -2.41 -4.61 -7.82
N LEU A 72 -3.21 -3.71 -7.25
CA LEU A 72 -4.53 -4.04 -6.70
C LEU A 72 -5.48 -4.53 -7.78
N GLU A 73 -5.55 -3.82 -8.92
CA GLU A 73 -6.41 -4.23 -10.04
C GLU A 73 -5.94 -5.55 -10.67
N TRP A 74 -4.62 -5.76 -10.75
CA TRP A 74 -4.07 -7.05 -11.18
C TRP A 74 -4.45 -8.17 -10.20
N SER A 75 -4.39 -7.90 -8.89
CA SER A 75 -4.75 -8.84 -7.82
C SER A 75 -6.23 -9.21 -7.89
N ARG A 76 -7.11 -8.22 -8.12
CA ARG A 76 -8.54 -8.43 -8.35
C ARG A 76 -8.78 -9.39 -9.52
N ASN A 77 -8.14 -9.14 -10.66
CA ASN A 77 -8.29 -9.98 -11.84
C ASN A 77 -7.75 -11.40 -11.63
N LEU A 78 -6.55 -11.54 -11.03
CA LEU A 78 -5.96 -12.83 -10.76
C LEU A 78 -6.82 -13.66 -9.79
N LEU A 79 -7.21 -13.09 -8.65
CA LEU A 79 -8.05 -13.77 -7.66
C LEU A 79 -9.43 -14.12 -8.25
N THR A 80 -10.01 -13.25 -9.06
CA THR A 80 -11.27 -13.53 -9.78
C THR A 80 -11.11 -14.76 -10.68
N ASN A 81 -10.01 -14.86 -11.42
CA ASN A 81 -9.74 -16.00 -12.31
C ASN A 81 -9.46 -17.31 -11.55
N LEU A 82 -8.80 -17.24 -10.39
CA LEU A 82 -8.45 -18.42 -9.59
C LEU A 82 -9.63 -18.98 -8.79
N LEU A 83 -10.58 -18.12 -8.40
CA LEU A 83 -11.62 -18.46 -7.41
C LEU A 83 -13.04 -18.52 -7.99
N SER A 84 -13.31 -17.89 -9.13
CA SER A 84 -14.67 -17.87 -9.72
C SER A 84 -14.96 -19.11 -10.56
N ASN A 85 -16.21 -19.59 -10.53
CA ASN A 85 -16.71 -20.67 -11.39
C ASN A 85 -15.99 -22.03 -11.24
N HIS A 86 -15.46 -22.36 -10.06
CA HIS A 86 -14.82 -23.66 -9.81
C HIS A 86 -15.76 -24.63 -9.12
N THR A 87 -15.83 -25.85 -9.65
CA THR A 87 -16.50 -26.97 -8.98
C THR A 87 -15.56 -27.52 -7.90
N VAL A 88 -15.97 -27.35 -6.63
CA VAL A 88 -15.22 -27.78 -5.45
C VAL A 88 -15.55 -29.23 -5.10
N LEU A 89 -16.83 -29.60 -5.22
CA LEU A 89 -17.32 -30.97 -5.03
C LEU A 89 -18.35 -31.31 -6.10
N ASP A 90 -18.28 -32.54 -6.60
CA ASP A 90 -19.17 -33.05 -7.63
C ASP A 90 -19.63 -34.48 -7.28
N GLY A 91 -20.59 -34.60 -6.36
CA GLY A 91 -21.28 -35.84 -6.07
C GLY A 91 -20.74 -36.68 -4.91
N GLU A 92 -19.66 -36.27 -4.25
CA GLU A 92 -19.21 -36.90 -3.00
C GLU A 92 -20.29 -36.70 -1.92
N ASP A 93 -20.77 -37.77 -1.29
CA ASP A 93 -21.89 -37.77 -0.33
C ASP A 93 -23.22 -37.18 -0.85
N ASN A 94 -23.44 -37.21 -2.17
CA ASN A 94 -24.53 -36.53 -2.88
C ASN A 94 -24.51 -35.00 -2.73
N ILE A 95 -23.36 -34.42 -2.43
CA ILE A 95 -23.16 -32.97 -2.29
C ILE A 95 -22.42 -32.44 -3.51
N HIS A 96 -22.91 -31.34 -4.05
CA HIS A 96 -22.28 -30.60 -5.14
C HIS A 96 -22.01 -29.19 -4.63
N ILE A 97 -20.78 -28.70 -4.76
CA ILE A 97 -20.39 -27.36 -4.32
C ILE A 97 -19.65 -26.67 -5.44
N LYS A 98 -20.03 -25.42 -5.72
CA LYS A 98 -19.41 -24.60 -6.74
C LYS A 98 -19.18 -23.19 -6.20
N THR A 99 -18.01 -22.61 -6.50
CA THR A 99 -17.78 -21.17 -6.31
C THR A 99 -18.36 -20.40 -7.49
N ASN A 100 -18.98 -19.26 -7.24
CA ASN A 100 -19.70 -18.50 -8.25
C ASN A 100 -18.90 -17.26 -8.66
N THR A 101 -18.90 -16.22 -7.83
CA THR A 101 -18.23 -14.95 -8.11
C THR A 101 -17.34 -14.50 -6.95
N VAL A 102 -16.25 -13.83 -7.27
CA VAL A 102 -15.54 -13.00 -6.28
C VAL A 102 -16.26 -11.66 -6.18
N ASP A 103 -16.93 -11.42 -5.06
CA ASP A 103 -17.81 -10.27 -4.86
C ASP A 103 -17.02 -9.02 -4.45
N LYS A 104 -15.92 -9.21 -3.72
CA LYS A 104 -15.11 -8.12 -3.16
C LYS A 104 -13.65 -8.54 -3.09
N VAL A 105 -12.77 -7.64 -3.55
CA VAL A 105 -11.33 -7.68 -3.35
C VAL A 105 -10.92 -6.26 -2.99
N ASP A 106 -10.61 -6.00 -1.72
CA ASP A 106 -10.33 -4.67 -1.21
C ASP A 106 -9.12 -4.67 -0.31
N GLY A 107 -8.41 -3.55 -0.28
CA GLY A 107 -7.16 -3.39 0.45
C GLY A 107 -6.11 -2.76 -0.45
N GLU A 108 -4.85 -3.11 -0.25
CA GLU A 108 -3.74 -2.61 -1.04
C GLU A 108 -2.85 -3.74 -1.56
N ALA A 109 -2.30 -3.56 -2.76
CA ALA A 109 -1.33 -4.46 -3.33
C ALA A 109 -0.37 -3.65 -4.20
N TYR A 110 0.91 -3.72 -3.95
CA TYR A 110 1.93 -3.05 -4.73
C TYR A 110 3.19 -3.88 -4.85
N VAL A 111 3.99 -3.57 -5.87
CA VAL A 111 5.32 -4.14 -6.04
C VAL A 111 6.32 -3.00 -6.15
N ASN A 112 7.30 -3.00 -5.25
CA ASN A 112 8.44 -2.10 -5.29
C ASN A 112 9.61 -2.81 -5.95
N VAL A 113 10.29 -2.11 -6.86
CA VAL A 113 11.54 -2.62 -7.45
C VAL A 113 12.70 -1.73 -7.08
N ARG A 114 13.69 -2.31 -6.40
CA ARG A 114 14.87 -1.58 -5.92
C ARG A 114 16.13 -2.42 -6.09
N LYS A 115 17.16 -1.86 -6.73
CA LYS A 115 18.45 -2.57 -6.94
C LYS A 115 18.26 -3.97 -7.57
N GLY A 116 17.30 -4.09 -8.49
CA GLY A 116 16.94 -5.37 -9.12
C GLY A 116 16.21 -6.38 -8.22
N LYS A 117 15.83 -6.00 -6.99
CA LYS A 117 15.02 -6.82 -6.09
C LYS A 117 13.56 -6.39 -6.17
N ILE A 118 12.69 -7.38 -6.27
CA ILE A 118 11.23 -7.25 -6.16
C ILE A 118 10.87 -7.31 -4.67
N ILE A 119 10.08 -6.36 -4.21
CA ILE A 119 9.55 -6.30 -2.85
C ILE A 119 8.03 -6.12 -3.00
N PRO A 120 7.25 -7.21 -2.94
CA PRO A 120 5.81 -7.09 -2.88
C PRO A 120 5.39 -6.51 -1.51
N GLY A 121 4.29 -5.78 -1.49
CA GLY A 121 3.56 -5.45 -0.28
C GLY A 121 2.07 -5.57 -0.59
N TYR A 122 1.32 -6.27 0.25
CA TYR A 122 -0.11 -6.42 0.05
C TYR A 122 -0.81 -6.67 1.37
N GLU A 123 -2.01 -6.13 1.49
CA GLU A 123 -2.94 -6.36 2.57
C GLU A 123 -4.34 -6.34 1.97
N ILE A 124 -4.91 -7.53 1.71
CA ILE A 124 -6.15 -7.68 0.94
C ILE A 124 -7.17 -8.52 1.70
N SER A 125 -8.42 -8.12 1.60
CA SER A 125 -9.60 -8.87 2.00
C SER A 125 -10.36 -9.37 0.76
N VAL A 126 -10.84 -10.61 0.80
CA VAL A 126 -11.53 -11.26 -0.33
C VAL A 126 -12.86 -11.85 0.12
N THR A 127 -13.93 -11.61 -0.64
CA THR A 127 -15.26 -12.20 -0.43
C THR A 127 -15.68 -12.95 -1.68
N ILE A 128 -16.12 -14.21 -1.51
CA ILE A 128 -16.48 -15.13 -2.59
C ILE A 128 -17.87 -15.69 -2.32
N SER A 129 -18.75 -15.68 -3.31
CA SER A 129 -20.02 -16.38 -3.25
C SER A 129 -19.87 -17.83 -3.69
N TRP A 130 -20.59 -18.73 -3.04
CA TRP A 130 -20.63 -20.14 -3.41
C TRP A 130 -22.05 -20.69 -3.29
N GLU A 131 -22.31 -21.77 -4.02
CA GLU A 131 -23.56 -22.48 -4.01
C GLU A 131 -23.33 -23.97 -3.73
N GLY A 132 -24.23 -24.54 -2.94
CA GLY A 132 -24.22 -25.95 -2.58
C GLY A 132 -25.57 -26.59 -2.88
N GLU A 133 -25.54 -27.77 -3.50
CA GLU A 133 -26.71 -28.58 -3.77
C GLU A 133 -26.55 -29.95 -3.12
N ALA A 134 -27.54 -30.36 -2.32
CA ALA A 134 -27.63 -31.71 -1.79
C ALA A 134 -28.66 -32.50 -2.61
N LYS A 135 -28.29 -33.69 -3.08
CA LYS A 135 -29.17 -34.60 -3.81
C LYS A 135 -29.53 -35.83 -2.96
N ASP A 136 -30.67 -36.44 -3.24
CA ASP A 136 -31.03 -37.74 -2.67
C ASP A 136 -30.35 -38.90 -3.42
N SER A 137 -30.57 -40.14 -2.95
CA SER A 137 -30.07 -41.35 -3.59
C SER A 137 -30.67 -41.63 -4.99
N GLU A 138 -31.68 -40.87 -5.39
CA GLU A 138 -32.39 -40.99 -6.68
C GLU A 138 -31.98 -39.86 -7.66
N GLY A 139 -31.12 -38.93 -7.23
CA GLY A 139 -30.61 -37.82 -8.03
C GLY A 139 -31.47 -36.55 -7.99
N ASN A 140 -32.53 -36.49 -7.20
CA ASN A 140 -33.35 -35.30 -7.06
C ASN A 140 -32.68 -34.29 -6.11
N THR A 141 -32.76 -33.00 -6.46
CA THR A 141 -32.22 -31.93 -5.63
C THR A 141 -33.10 -31.73 -4.40
N LEU A 142 -32.57 -32.07 -3.23
CA LEU A 142 -33.27 -31.91 -1.95
C LEU A 142 -33.32 -30.45 -1.54
N LEU A 143 -32.17 -29.76 -1.60
CA LEU A 143 -32.04 -28.37 -1.23
C LEU A 143 -30.81 -27.75 -1.90
N ARG A 144 -30.97 -26.50 -2.34
CA ARG A 144 -29.90 -25.63 -2.80
C ARG A 144 -29.74 -24.49 -1.79
N ALA A 145 -28.51 -24.27 -1.34
CA ALA A 145 -28.18 -23.16 -0.44
C ALA A 145 -27.05 -22.33 -1.02
N ASP A 146 -27.17 -21.01 -0.87
CA ASP A 146 -26.06 -20.11 -1.13
C ASP A 146 -25.25 -19.88 0.15
N GLY A 147 -23.96 -19.60 -0.04
CA GLY A 147 -23.08 -19.18 1.02
C GLY A 147 -22.07 -18.13 0.57
N ILE A 148 -21.31 -17.65 1.55
CA ILE A 148 -20.25 -16.66 1.39
C ILE A 148 -19.00 -17.21 2.06
N VAL A 149 -17.84 -17.04 1.41
CA VAL A 149 -16.52 -17.24 1.99
C VAL A 149 -15.86 -15.88 2.14
N GLU A 150 -15.43 -15.55 3.35
CA GLU A 150 -14.67 -14.33 3.65
C GLU A 150 -13.26 -14.69 4.08
N ILE A 151 -12.29 -14.03 3.46
CA ILE A 151 -10.88 -14.07 3.81
C ILE A 151 -10.50 -12.65 4.24
N PRO A 152 -10.55 -12.33 5.53
CA PRO A 152 -10.46 -10.94 5.99
C PRO A 152 -9.06 -10.36 5.86
N TYR A 153 -8.02 -11.19 5.85
CA TYR A 153 -6.64 -10.74 5.92
C TYR A 153 -5.69 -11.67 5.14
N ILE A 154 -5.26 -11.22 3.96
CA ILE A 154 -4.17 -11.81 3.17
C ILE A 154 -3.06 -10.75 3.12
N SER A 155 -1.94 -10.99 3.80
CA SER A 155 -0.87 -10.00 3.94
C SER A 155 0.51 -10.59 3.63
N ASP A 156 1.43 -9.74 3.12
CA ASP A 156 2.82 -10.13 2.90
C ASP A 156 3.57 -10.43 4.21
N GLU A 157 3.15 -9.86 5.34
CA GLU A 157 3.71 -10.17 6.66
C GLU A 157 3.43 -11.62 7.09
N ASN A 158 2.36 -12.21 6.54
CA ASN A 158 1.89 -13.56 6.86
C ASN A 158 1.92 -14.48 5.62
N ALA A 159 2.81 -14.20 4.65
CA ALA A 159 2.84 -14.92 3.37
C ALA A 159 3.09 -16.44 3.50
N ASP A 160 3.74 -16.88 4.59
CA ASP A 160 4.03 -18.29 4.89
C ASP A 160 2.94 -18.98 5.74
N GLU A 161 1.89 -18.25 6.12
CA GLU A 161 0.80 -18.73 6.97
C GLU A 161 -0.52 -18.88 6.18
N ASP A 162 -1.36 -19.83 6.61
CA ASP A 162 -2.70 -19.98 6.04
C ASP A 162 -3.64 -18.89 6.62
N PRO A 163 -4.29 -18.06 5.78
CA PRO A 163 -5.18 -17.01 6.27
C PRO A 163 -6.43 -17.58 6.94
N GLU A 164 -7.07 -16.76 7.77
CA GLU A 164 -8.38 -17.09 8.33
C GLU A 164 -9.43 -17.17 7.20
N ILE A 165 -10.25 -18.22 7.19
CA ILE A 165 -11.35 -18.38 6.24
C ILE A 165 -12.65 -18.56 7.01
N LYS A 166 -13.59 -17.63 6.80
CA LYS A 166 -14.92 -17.66 7.40
C LYS A 166 -15.93 -18.12 6.35
N VAL A 167 -16.55 -19.27 6.60
CA VAL A 167 -17.59 -19.83 5.72
C VAL A 167 -18.97 -19.60 6.34
N ILE A 168 -19.82 -18.91 5.60
CA ILE A 168 -21.19 -18.55 5.98
C ILE A 168 -22.14 -19.24 4.99
N VAL A 169 -23.26 -19.75 5.47
CA VAL A 169 -24.37 -20.26 4.66
C VAL A 169 -25.59 -19.42 5.00
N LYS A 170 -26.39 -19.04 3.99
CA LYS A 170 -27.60 -18.21 4.20
C LYS A 170 -28.72 -18.98 4.90
N ASP A 171 -28.78 -20.30 4.71
CA ASP A 171 -29.72 -21.21 5.35
C ASP A 171 -29.04 -22.03 6.47
N ASP A 172 -29.38 -21.79 7.74
CA ASP A 172 -28.85 -22.54 8.90
C ASP A 172 -29.67 -23.81 9.23
N GLY A 173 -30.44 -24.31 8.26
CA GLY A 173 -31.10 -25.61 8.34
C GLY A 173 -30.12 -26.79 8.40
N PRO A 174 -30.60 -28.00 8.71
CA PRO A 174 -29.76 -29.20 8.80
C PRO A 174 -28.95 -29.48 7.52
N ILE A 175 -29.54 -29.21 6.35
CA ILE A 175 -28.86 -29.40 5.06
C ILE A 175 -27.85 -28.28 4.80
N GLY A 176 -28.17 -27.03 5.13
CA GLY A 176 -27.23 -25.92 5.01
C GLY A 176 -25.99 -26.07 5.90
N ARG A 177 -26.16 -26.60 7.12
CA ARG A 177 -25.03 -26.96 8.00
C ARG A 177 -24.15 -28.07 7.39
N ARG A 178 -24.77 -29.09 6.79
CA ARG A 178 -24.05 -30.16 6.08
C ARG A 178 -23.26 -29.61 4.89
N LEU A 179 -23.83 -28.69 4.11
CA LEU A 179 -23.14 -28.02 3.01
C LEU A 179 -21.97 -27.15 3.51
N LYS A 180 -22.15 -26.43 4.62
CA LYS A 180 -21.07 -25.67 5.27
C LYS A 180 -19.92 -26.57 5.71
N GLU A 181 -20.22 -27.69 6.36
CA GLU A 181 -19.22 -28.66 6.81
C GLU A 181 -18.47 -29.29 5.62
N ALA A 182 -19.18 -29.64 4.55
CA ALA A 182 -18.57 -30.13 3.31
C ALA A 182 -17.67 -29.07 2.65
N PHE A 183 -18.09 -27.81 2.63
CA PHE A 183 -17.26 -26.70 2.16
C PHE A 183 -15.99 -26.55 3.03
N LEU A 184 -16.11 -26.62 4.34
CA LEU A 184 -14.97 -26.54 5.25
C LEU A 184 -13.98 -27.69 5.05
N ALA A 185 -14.47 -28.90 4.75
CA ALA A 185 -13.62 -30.06 4.53
C ALA A 185 -12.87 -30.02 3.18
N LYS A 186 -13.52 -29.56 2.11
CA LYS A 186 -13.01 -29.71 0.73
C LYS A 186 -12.83 -28.38 -0.01
N GLY A 187 -13.70 -27.41 0.24
CA GLY A 187 -13.58 -26.04 -0.28
C GLY A 187 -12.50 -25.21 0.39
N LYS A 188 -12.34 -25.32 1.72
CA LYS A 188 -11.29 -24.57 2.43
C LYS A 188 -9.88 -24.90 1.90
N PRO A 189 -9.47 -26.18 1.74
CA PRO A 189 -8.17 -26.50 1.14
C PRO A 189 -8.00 -25.96 -0.29
N PHE A 190 -9.05 -26.02 -1.11
CA PHE A 190 -9.03 -25.45 -2.46
C PHE A 190 -8.75 -23.94 -2.44
N VAL A 191 -9.50 -23.19 -1.62
CA VAL A 191 -9.33 -21.73 -1.48
C VAL A 191 -7.93 -21.38 -0.99
N LEU A 192 -7.41 -22.09 0.01
CA LEU A 192 -6.05 -21.87 0.52
C LEU A 192 -5.00 -22.09 -0.57
N GLU A 193 -5.15 -23.13 -1.39
CA GLU A 193 -4.22 -23.39 -2.50
C GLU A 193 -4.24 -22.26 -3.53
N GLN A 194 -5.43 -21.74 -3.88
CA GLN A 194 -5.54 -20.59 -4.78
C GLN A 194 -4.90 -19.31 -4.20
N VAL A 195 -5.05 -19.08 -2.88
CA VAL A 195 -4.38 -17.96 -2.21
C VAL A 195 -2.85 -18.13 -2.27
N ARG A 196 -2.32 -19.35 -2.10
CA ARG A 196 -0.87 -19.61 -2.25
C ARG A 196 -0.37 -19.31 -3.65
N VAL A 197 -1.16 -19.62 -4.68
CA VAL A 197 -0.84 -19.24 -6.07
C VAL A 197 -0.75 -17.73 -6.22
N TYR A 198 -1.68 -16.98 -5.63
CA TYR A 198 -1.65 -15.52 -5.60
C TYR A 198 -0.40 -14.98 -4.89
N VAL A 199 -0.10 -15.48 -3.69
CA VAL A 199 1.08 -15.10 -2.89
C VAL A 199 2.38 -15.37 -3.68
N ALA A 200 2.50 -16.54 -4.30
CA ALA A 200 3.64 -16.90 -5.14
C ALA A 200 3.77 -15.98 -6.36
N ALA A 201 2.65 -15.59 -6.98
CA ALA A 201 2.65 -14.67 -8.11
C ALA A 201 3.10 -13.26 -7.70
N MET A 202 2.68 -12.77 -6.53
CA MET A 202 3.15 -11.51 -5.95
C MET A 202 4.64 -11.56 -5.58
N ALA A 203 5.10 -12.65 -4.97
CA ALA A 203 6.52 -12.87 -4.66
C ALA A 203 7.41 -12.85 -5.92
N ASN A 204 6.87 -13.32 -7.05
CA ASN A 204 7.54 -13.28 -8.36
C ASN A 204 7.45 -11.91 -9.06
N GLY A 205 6.86 -10.90 -8.43
CA GLY A 205 6.79 -9.52 -8.92
C GLY A 205 5.50 -9.15 -9.63
N GLY A 206 4.50 -10.03 -9.64
CA GLY A 206 3.19 -9.79 -10.22
C GLY A 206 3.27 -9.13 -11.61
N PRO A 207 2.56 -8.03 -11.87
CA PRO A 207 2.57 -7.36 -13.16
C PRO A 207 3.87 -6.57 -13.43
N ALA A 208 4.72 -6.36 -12.41
CA ALA A 208 5.97 -5.62 -12.57
C ALA A 208 7.08 -6.48 -13.19
N LYS A 209 6.98 -7.81 -13.17
CA LYS A 209 8.02 -8.73 -13.65
C LYS A 209 8.37 -8.53 -15.13
N ASP A 210 7.36 -8.43 -16.00
CA ASP A 210 7.56 -8.35 -17.45
C ASP A 210 8.30 -7.07 -17.87
N GLU A 211 8.07 -5.96 -17.17
CA GLU A 211 8.78 -4.69 -17.41
C GLU A 211 10.24 -4.72 -16.95
N LEU A 212 10.59 -5.60 -16.01
CA LEU A 212 11.97 -5.79 -15.55
C LEU A 212 12.78 -6.66 -16.50
N GLU A 213 12.13 -7.61 -17.17
CA GLU A 213 12.77 -8.44 -18.19
C GLU A 213 13.07 -7.63 -19.47
N VAL A 214 12.20 -6.70 -19.86
CA VAL A 214 12.42 -5.76 -20.98
C VAL A 214 13.54 -4.74 -20.71
N LYS A 215 13.87 -4.46 -19.44
CA LYS A 215 14.95 -3.52 -19.04
C LYS A 215 16.33 -4.16 -18.86
N LYS A 216 16.48 -5.48 -19.06
CA LYS A 216 17.79 -6.08 -19.30
C LYS A 216 18.19 -5.74 -20.74
N PRO A 217 19.39 -5.17 -20.99
CA PRO A 217 19.75 -4.75 -22.33
C PRO A 217 20.08 -5.98 -23.17
N ASP A 218 19.08 -6.51 -23.88
CA ASP A 218 19.32 -7.25 -25.11
C ASP A 218 19.36 -6.27 -26.27
N ALA A 219 20.52 -6.25 -26.92
CA ALA A 219 20.82 -5.45 -28.07
C ALA A 219 20.00 -5.90 -29.28
N ALA A 220 19.02 -5.10 -29.71
CA ALA A 220 18.68 -4.95 -31.13
C ALA A 220 17.68 -3.80 -31.33
N ALA A 221 18.14 -2.76 -32.01
CA ALA A 221 17.36 -1.64 -32.48
C ALA A 221 16.23 -2.05 -33.45
N LYS A 222 15.12 -1.31 -33.45
CA LYS A 222 14.82 -0.39 -34.57
C LYS A 222 13.71 0.62 -34.26
N LYS A 223 14.03 1.85 -34.70
CA LYS A 223 13.30 3.11 -34.64
C LYS A 223 12.01 3.06 -35.48
N ALA A 224 10.99 3.83 -35.08
CA ALA A 224 10.54 5.01 -35.83
C ALA A 224 9.31 5.67 -35.18
N ALA A 225 9.39 6.99 -35.07
CA ALA A 225 8.27 7.94 -35.05
C ALA A 225 8.78 9.19 -35.81
N PRO A 226 7.98 10.23 -36.08
CA PRO A 226 6.57 10.32 -36.48
C PRO A 226 6.40 11.29 -37.68
N VAL A 227 5.24 11.38 -38.35
CA VAL A 227 4.79 12.66 -38.97
C VAL A 227 3.26 12.73 -39.08
N ALA A 228 2.72 13.89 -38.68
CA ALA A 228 1.34 14.34 -38.73
C ALA A 228 0.80 14.67 -40.13
N THR A 229 -0.52 14.87 -40.26
CA THR A 229 -1.11 16.06 -40.90
C THR A 229 -2.62 16.16 -40.66
N ALA A 230 -3.08 17.41 -40.69
CA ALA A 230 -4.37 17.94 -40.25
C ALA A 230 -5.40 18.14 -41.38
N ALA A 231 -6.65 18.44 -40.99
CA ALA A 231 -7.64 19.36 -41.59
C ALA A 231 -9.08 18.85 -41.28
N ALA A 232 -9.97 19.50 -40.51
CA ALA A 232 -10.61 20.82 -40.60
C ALA A 232 -11.85 20.90 -41.53
N ALA A 233 -13.05 21.09 -40.93
CA ALA A 233 -14.23 21.88 -41.37
C ALA A 233 -15.44 21.54 -40.45
N ALA A 234 -15.98 22.42 -39.58
CA ALA A 234 -16.94 23.53 -39.81
C ALA A 234 -18.20 23.09 -40.58
N ALA A 235 -19.47 23.34 -40.24
CA ALA A 235 -20.24 24.19 -39.30
C ALA A 235 -21.62 23.47 -39.10
N ALA A 236 -22.59 23.81 -38.25
CA ALA A 236 -23.09 25.09 -37.76
C ALA A 236 -23.96 24.87 -36.51
N ALA A 237 -24.01 25.90 -35.66
CA ALA A 237 -24.86 25.99 -34.47
C ALA A 237 -26.11 26.85 -34.75
N THR A 238 -27.17 26.65 -33.97
CA THR A 238 -27.98 27.72 -33.32
C THR A 238 -28.96 27.08 -32.30
N PRO A 239 -29.48 27.84 -31.31
CA PRO A 239 -29.28 27.51 -29.90
C PRO A 239 -30.59 27.27 -29.13
N VAL A 240 -30.51 26.65 -27.95
CA VAL A 240 -31.53 26.83 -26.91
C VAL A 240 -30.86 26.98 -25.55
N VAL A 241 -31.18 28.10 -24.91
CA VAL A 241 -30.67 28.61 -23.64
C VAL A 241 -31.23 27.80 -22.48
N GLN A 242 -30.38 27.23 -21.63
CA GLN A 242 -30.72 26.92 -20.23
C GLN A 242 -29.53 27.23 -19.30
N LYS A 243 -29.65 28.38 -18.63
CA LYS A 243 -29.22 28.74 -17.27
C LYS A 243 -27.98 28.00 -16.72
N GLU A 244 -26.82 28.66 -16.84
CA GLU A 244 -25.57 28.28 -16.18
C GLU A 244 -25.67 28.38 -14.65
N GLU A 245 -25.62 27.23 -13.98
CA GLU A 245 -24.95 27.14 -12.69
C GLU A 245 -23.44 27.19 -12.93
N ARG A 246 -22.74 28.09 -12.23
CA ARG A 246 -21.28 28.22 -12.28
C ARG A 246 -20.62 26.91 -11.80
N LYS A 247 -20.32 26.00 -12.72
CA LYS A 247 -19.31 24.97 -12.54
C LYS A 247 -17.95 25.65 -12.41
N LYS A 248 -17.43 25.72 -11.17
CA LYS A 248 -16.00 25.95 -10.93
C LYS A 248 -15.23 24.91 -11.74
N LYS A 249 -14.27 25.38 -12.54
CA LYS A 249 -13.26 24.55 -13.22
C LYS A 249 -12.77 23.46 -12.27
N LYS A 250 -12.74 22.20 -12.73
CA LYS A 250 -11.92 21.15 -12.11
C LYS A 250 -10.51 21.73 -12.00
N LYS A 251 -10.05 22.00 -10.77
CA LYS A 251 -8.65 22.29 -10.53
C LYS A 251 -7.91 20.98 -10.74
N GLU A 252 -7.04 20.93 -11.74
CA GLU A 252 -6.07 19.86 -11.91
C GLU A 252 -5.23 19.77 -10.61
N GLY A 253 -5.08 18.57 -10.03
CA GLY A 253 -4.24 18.31 -8.85
C GLY A 253 -4.92 18.30 -7.46
N PHE A 254 -6.26 18.25 -7.36
CA PHE A 254 -6.96 18.12 -6.08
C PHE A 254 -7.90 16.90 -6.05
N LYS A 255 -7.82 16.10 -4.98
CA LYS A 255 -8.69 14.93 -4.73
C LYS A 255 -9.73 15.22 -3.65
N THR A 256 -10.72 14.33 -3.59
CA THR A 256 -11.75 14.29 -2.56
C THR A 256 -11.66 12.97 -1.82
N ILE A 257 -11.65 13.02 -0.49
CA ILE A 257 -11.61 11.85 0.39
C ILE A 257 -13.00 11.69 1.01
N THR A 258 -13.54 10.48 0.98
CA THR A 258 -14.82 10.15 1.62
C THR A 258 -14.65 8.94 2.52
N LEU A 259 -14.96 9.08 3.81
CA LEU A 259 -14.93 7.99 4.78
C LEU A 259 -16.30 7.89 5.47
N THR A 260 -16.75 6.67 5.74
CA THR A 260 -17.97 6.43 6.50
C THR A 260 -17.65 5.45 7.63
N GLU A 261 -17.85 5.89 8.86
CA GLU A 261 -17.51 5.13 10.05
C GLU A 261 -18.72 5.02 10.98
N ARG A 262 -18.95 3.83 11.54
CA ARG A 262 -20.02 3.55 12.50
C ARG A 262 -19.45 3.49 13.92
N PHE A 263 -20.17 4.02 14.90
CA PHE A 263 -19.79 4.05 16.31
C PHE A 263 -20.96 3.71 17.22
N SER A 264 -20.70 2.99 18.30
CA SER A 264 -21.69 2.64 19.33
C SER A 264 -21.82 3.76 20.38
N CYS A 265 -22.36 4.90 19.98
CA CYS A 265 -22.64 6.06 20.84
C CYS A 265 -23.66 7.02 20.19
N ARG A 266 -24.09 8.07 20.91
CA ARG A 266 -24.98 9.11 20.36
C ARG A 266 -24.21 10.13 19.53
N ALA A 267 -24.89 10.79 18.59
CA ALA A 267 -24.25 11.75 17.69
C ALA A 267 -23.62 12.93 18.45
N LYS A 268 -24.23 13.30 19.59
CA LYS A 268 -23.73 14.33 20.50
C LYS A 268 -22.37 13.98 21.10
N ASP A 269 -22.13 12.73 21.45
CA ASP A 269 -20.91 12.31 22.15
C ASP A 269 -19.68 12.42 21.23
N ILE A 270 -19.81 12.00 19.97
CA ILE A 270 -18.73 12.16 18.98
C ILE A 270 -18.51 13.63 18.65
N TYR A 271 -19.58 14.40 18.48
CA TYR A 271 -19.46 15.83 18.24
C TYR A 271 -18.66 16.51 19.37
N GLU A 272 -18.94 16.18 20.62
CA GLU A 272 -18.22 16.71 21.77
C GLU A 272 -16.75 16.29 21.78
N ILE A 273 -16.44 15.02 21.45
CA ILE A 273 -15.06 14.54 21.36
C ILE A 273 -14.27 15.31 20.30
N LEU A 274 -14.86 15.53 19.13
CA LEU A 274 -14.18 16.23 18.04
C LEU A 274 -14.01 17.73 18.29
N MET A 275 -14.84 18.33 19.16
CA MET A 275 -14.79 19.77 19.47
C MET A 275 -14.12 20.09 20.82
N ASP A 276 -13.67 19.09 21.58
CA ASP A 276 -13.06 19.31 22.90
C ASP A 276 -11.54 19.05 22.93
N GLU A 277 -10.80 20.06 23.33
CA GLU A 277 -9.33 20.02 23.40
C GLU A 277 -8.79 18.91 24.32
N ASN A 278 -9.41 18.72 25.49
CA ASN A 278 -8.93 17.75 26.47
C ASN A 278 -9.16 16.32 25.97
N ARG A 279 -10.30 16.08 25.32
CA ARG A 279 -10.60 14.80 24.69
C ARG A 279 -9.59 14.48 23.58
N TRP A 280 -9.26 15.44 22.73
CA TRP A 280 -8.21 15.31 21.70
C TRP A 280 -6.85 14.95 22.27
N LYS A 281 -6.39 15.66 23.32
CA LYS A 281 -5.14 15.34 24.02
C LYS A 281 -5.16 13.92 24.58
N GLY A 282 -6.30 13.50 25.15
CA GLY A 282 -6.48 12.17 25.73
C GLY A 282 -6.31 11.03 24.73
N PHE A 283 -6.96 11.10 23.56
CA PHE A 283 -6.90 9.98 22.60
C PHE A 283 -5.71 10.03 21.64
N THR A 284 -5.19 11.22 21.33
CA THR A 284 -4.04 11.36 20.41
C THR A 284 -2.68 11.29 21.13
N GLN A 285 -2.64 11.54 22.44
CA GLN A 285 -1.40 11.70 23.20
C GLN A 285 -0.48 12.82 22.66
N SER A 286 -1.04 13.77 21.91
CA SER A 286 -0.38 14.94 21.35
C SER A 286 -1.06 16.23 21.80
N ASN A 287 -0.39 17.38 21.68
CA ASN A 287 -1.04 18.65 21.97
C ASN A 287 -2.11 18.97 20.92
N ALA A 288 -3.23 19.49 21.41
CA ALA A 288 -4.31 20.06 20.64
C ALA A 288 -4.70 21.42 21.23
N ARG A 289 -5.22 22.32 20.38
CA ARG A 289 -5.91 23.57 20.73
C ARG A 289 -7.11 23.68 19.82
N ILE A 290 -8.32 23.76 20.36
CA ILE A 290 -9.54 23.75 19.55
C ILE A 290 -10.48 24.82 20.08
N SER A 291 -10.84 25.78 19.23
CA SER A 291 -11.94 26.70 19.53
C SER A 291 -13.30 26.05 19.25
N LYS A 292 -14.30 26.30 20.11
CA LYS A 292 -15.69 25.83 19.94
C LYS A 292 -16.56 26.82 19.15
N GLU A 293 -15.99 27.94 18.72
CA GLU A 293 -16.71 29.00 18.02
C GLU A 293 -16.59 28.86 16.50
N VAL A 294 -17.62 29.32 15.77
CA VAL A 294 -17.59 29.45 14.31
C VAL A 294 -16.60 30.57 13.96
N GLY A 295 -15.69 30.30 13.02
CA GLY A 295 -14.54 31.16 12.72
C GLY A 295 -13.34 30.96 13.65
N GLY A 296 -13.48 30.15 14.70
CA GLY A 296 -12.37 29.80 15.59
C GLY A 296 -11.34 28.89 14.93
N GLU A 297 -10.07 29.08 15.27
CA GLU A 297 -8.97 28.24 14.79
C GLU A 297 -8.81 26.97 15.62
N PHE A 298 -8.25 25.93 14.98
CA PHE A 298 -7.82 24.73 15.67
C PHE A 298 -6.44 24.28 15.19
N SER A 299 -5.75 23.59 16.09
CA SER A 299 -4.43 23.02 15.89
C SER A 299 -4.39 21.66 16.58
N ILE A 300 -4.08 20.60 15.85
CA ILE A 300 -4.05 19.22 16.35
C ILE A 300 -2.75 18.54 15.91
N PHE A 301 -2.37 17.44 16.58
CA PHE A 301 -1.10 16.72 16.37
C PHE A 301 0.14 17.64 16.49
N ASP A 302 0.26 18.35 17.63
CA ASP A 302 1.40 19.23 17.92
C ASP A 302 1.61 20.33 16.86
N GLY A 303 0.52 20.79 16.23
CA GLY A 303 0.56 21.82 15.19
C GLY A 303 0.84 21.31 13.79
N SER A 304 0.99 19.99 13.61
CA SER A 304 1.16 19.38 12.28
C SER A 304 -0.07 19.59 11.40
N VAL A 305 -1.25 19.70 12.02
CA VAL A 305 -2.51 19.99 11.35
C VAL A 305 -3.12 21.24 11.96
N THR A 306 -3.53 22.16 11.08
CA THR A 306 -4.16 23.41 11.47
C THR A 306 -5.38 23.69 10.61
N GLY A 307 -6.29 24.50 11.14
CA GLY A 307 -7.53 24.79 10.44
C GLY A 307 -8.41 25.80 11.15
N MET A 308 -9.61 25.98 10.60
CA MET A 308 -10.59 26.93 11.10
C MET A 308 -12.00 26.37 10.96
N ASN A 309 -12.83 26.53 11.99
CA ASN A 309 -14.25 26.15 11.95
C ASN A 309 -15.01 27.10 11.02
N VAL A 310 -15.71 26.57 10.03
CA VAL A 310 -16.52 27.36 9.09
C VAL A 310 -17.99 27.30 9.46
N GLU A 311 -18.48 26.13 9.84
CA GLU A 311 -19.87 25.92 10.24
C GLU A 311 -19.93 24.82 11.30
N LEU A 312 -20.70 25.06 12.36
CA LEU A 312 -20.86 24.14 13.48
C LEU A 312 -22.35 24.01 13.80
N GLN A 313 -22.87 22.78 13.73
CA GLN A 313 -24.22 22.43 14.21
C GLN A 313 -24.08 21.29 15.21
N GLU A 314 -24.38 21.56 16.48
CA GLU A 314 -24.20 20.60 17.58
C GLU A 314 -24.88 19.26 17.27
N GLY A 315 -24.09 18.18 17.31
CA GLY A 315 -24.56 16.81 17.09
C GLY A 315 -25.03 16.48 15.66
N LYS A 316 -24.83 17.37 14.67
CA LYS A 316 -25.30 17.16 13.29
C LYS A 316 -24.25 17.38 12.21
N LEU A 317 -23.51 18.48 12.29
CA LEU A 317 -22.59 18.90 11.23
C LEU A 317 -21.38 19.65 11.78
N ILE A 318 -20.19 19.31 11.30
CA ILE A 318 -18.97 20.10 11.46
C ILE A 318 -18.39 20.36 10.06
N VAL A 319 -18.19 21.63 9.72
CA VAL A 319 -17.48 22.05 8.51
C VAL A 319 -16.26 22.85 8.91
N GLN A 320 -15.09 22.42 8.45
CA GLN A 320 -13.80 22.95 8.84
C GLN A 320 -12.91 23.15 7.63
N LYS A 321 -12.14 24.24 7.63
CA LYS A 321 -10.94 24.30 6.79
C LYS A 321 -9.83 23.54 7.47
N TRP A 322 -9.05 22.83 6.67
CA TRP A 322 -8.08 21.87 7.18
C TRP A 322 -6.83 21.87 6.30
N ARG A 323 -5.64 21.88 6.90
CA ARG A 323 -4.38 21.69 6.16
C ARG A 323 -3.32 21.00 7.02
N PHE A 324 -2.42 20.28 6.35
CA PHE A 324 -1.15 19.94 6.96
C PHE A 324 -0.18 21.13 6.89
N GLY A 325 0.74 21.20 7.86
CA GLY A 325 1.85 22.16 7.85
C GLY A 325 2.81 21.96 6.67
N SER A 326 2.89 20.74 6.12
CA SER A 326 3.72 20.42 4.95
C SER A 326 3.13 20.88 3.60
N TRP A 327 1.86 21.30 3.58
CA TRP A 327 1.22 21.78 2.35
C TRP A 327 1.76 23.15 1.95
N ALA A 328 1.76 23.43 0.64
CA ALA A 328 2.15 24.73 0.12
C ALA A 328 1.29 25.86 0.71
N ASP A 329 1.89 27.05 0.80
CA ASP A 329 1.24 28.19 1.44
C ASP A 329 -0.03 28.61 0.69
N GLY A 330 -1.11 28.82 1.44
CA GLY A 330 -2.41 29.17 0.88
C GLY A 330 -3.28 27.99 0.43
N ILE A 331 -2.78 26.74 0.49
CA ILE A 331 -3.59 25.55 0.22
C ILE A 331 -4.29 25.08 1.49
N GLN A 332 -5.62 25.00 1.42
CA GLN A 332 -6.49 24.49 2.47
C GLN A 332 -7.56 23.60 1.82
N SER A 333 -7.84 22.49 2.49
CA SER A 333 -8.94 21.57 2.17
C SER A 333 -10.16 21.92 3.00
N THR A 334 -11.34 21.47 2.55
CA THR A 334 -12.60 21.64 3.29
C THR A 334 -13.07 20.29 3.77
N VAL A 335 -13.08 20.10 5.09
CA VAL A 335 -13.61 18.92 5.77
C VAL A 335 -15.07 19.15 6.13
N ARG A 336 -15.93 18.20 5.78
CA ARG A 336 -17.33 18.14 6.17
C ARG A 336 -17.60 16.81 6.87
N LEU A 337 -18.04 16.88 8.11
CA LEU A 337 -18.43 15.74 8.94
C LEU A 337 -19.93 15.82 9.21
N THR A 338 -20.70 14.83 8.77
CA THR A 338 -22.12 14.69 9.10
C THR A 338 -22.33 13.53 10.06
N PHE A 339 -23.15 13.76 11.08
CA PHE A 339 -23.50 12.77 12.09
C PHE A 339 -24.95 12.34 11.89
N ASP A 340 -25.15 11.09 11.50
CA ASP A 340 -26.47 10.47 11.35
C ASP A 340 -26.68 9.44 12.47
N GLU A 341 -27.85 9.44 13.12
CA GLU A 341 -28.22 8.46 14.14
C GLU A 341 -29.39 7.60 13.61
N PRO A 342 -29.11 6.53 12.83
CA PRO A 342 -30.17 5.69 12.26
C PRO A 342 -30.87 4.81 13.31
N GLU A 343 -30.14 4.41 14.36
CA GLU A 343 -30.63 3.62 15.47
C GLU A 343 -30.23 4.30 16.79
N PRO A 344 -31.03 4.16 17.87
CA PRO A 344 -30.66 4.75 19.15
C PRO A 344 -29.30 4.24 19.64
N ALA A 345 -28.41 5.16 20.01
CA ALA A 345 -27.03 4.86 20.45
C ALA A 345 -26.11 4.27 19.38
N VAL A 346 -26.45 4.41 18.10
CA VAL A 346 -25.57 4.10 16.97
C VAL A 346 -25.44 5.34 16.10
N THR A 347 -24.22 5.87 15.98
CA THR A 347 -23.93 7.02 15.12
C THR A 347 -23.12 6.59 13.91
N VAL A 348 -23.52 7.05 12.74
CA VAL A 348 -22.77 6.97 11.49
C VAL A 348 -22.17 8.34 11.20
N VAL A 349 -20.85 8.40 11.20
CA VAL A 349 -20.08 9.60 10.85
C VAL A 349 -19.67 9.48 9.38
N LYS A 350 -20.11 10.43 8.55
CA LYS A 350 -19.63 10.55 7.17
C LYS A 350 -18.71 11.75 7.06
N LEU A 351 -17.45 11.48 6.73
CA LEU A 351 -16.44 12.47 6.42
C LEU A 351 -16.38 12.65 4.90
N THR A 352 -16.43 13.90 4.45
CA THR A 352 -16.12 14.29 3.07
C THR A 352 -15.12 15.45 3.13
N GLN A 353 -13.91 15.22 2.64
CA GLN A 353 -12.87 16.24 2.58
C GLN A 353 -12.53 16.56 1.13
N THR A 354 -12.82 17.79 0.69
CA THR A 354 -12.56 18.27 -0.67
C THR A 354 -11.33 19.18 -0.70
N ASP A 355 -10.79 19.40 -1.90
CA ASP A 355 -9.63 20.28 -2.12
C ASP A 355 -8.37 19.81 -1.38
N VAL A 356 -8.17 18.50 -1.27
CA VAL A 356 -6.92 17.91 -0.77
C VAL A 356 -5.91 17.91 -1.93
N PRO A 357 -4.74 18.55 -1.79
CA PRO A 357 -3.74 18.56 -2.84
C PRO A 357 -3.16 17.15 -3.04
N GLU A 358 -2.89 16.78 -4.29
CA GLU A 358 -2.25 15.49 -4.60
C GLU A 358 -0.79 15.46 -4.14
N GLU A 359 -0.10 16.58 -4.22
CA GLU A 359 1.31 16.72 -3.85
C GLU A 359 1.50 17.72 -2.70
N ASP A 360 2.47 17.46 -1.82
CA ASP A 360 2.88 18.45 -0.82
C ASP A 360 3.85 19.49 -1.41
N ARG A 361 4.31 20.41 -0.56
CA ARG A 361 5.31 21.44 -0.94
C ARG A 361 6.63 20.85 -1.45
N TYR A 362 6.94 19.60 -1.14
CA TYR A 362 8.16 18.89 -1.45
C TYR A 362 8.00 17.91 -2.63
N GLY A 363 6.82 17.86 -3.27
CA GLY A 363 6.53 16.99 -4.41
C GLY A 363 6.15 15.55 -4.01
N ASN A 364 5.77 15.31 -2.75
CA ASN A 364 5.32 13.99 -2.32
C ASN A 364 3.85 13.77 -2.69
N SER A 365 3.56 12.77 -3.53
CA SER A 365 2.19 12.43 -3.98
C SER A 365 1.34 11.70 -2.93
N THR A 366 1.89 11.45 -1.73
CA THR A 366 1.26 10.65 -0.66
C THR A 366 0.34 11.46 0.25
N VAL A 367 0.07 12.73 -0.07
CA VAL A 367 -0.72 13.63 0.78
C VAL A 367 -2.13 13.09 1.01
N VAL A 368 -2.75 12.58 -0.04
CA VAL A 368 -4.15 12.12 0.01
C VAL A 368 -4.25 10.86 0.87
N GLU A 369 -3.36 9.89 0.66
CA GLU A 369 -3.29 8.67 1.48
C GLU A 369 -2.96 8.99 2.94
N ASN A 370 -1.99 9.87 3.20
CA ASN A 370 -1.65 10.29 4.56
C ASN A 370 -2.80 10.99 5.27
N THR A 371 -3.58 11.80 4.53
CA THR A 371 -4.78 12.47 5.08
C THR A 371 -5.85 11.43 5.43
N GLU A 372 -6.12 10.49 4.52
CA GLU A 372 -7.11 9.42 4.73
C GLU A 372 -6.74 8.51 5.91
N ARG A 373 -5.49 8.03 5.94
CA ARG A 373 -4.96 7.20 7.02
C ARG A 373 -4.95 7.94 8.36
N GLY A 374 -4.60 9.22 8.35
CA GLY A 374 -4.67 10.07 9.55
C GLY A 374 -6.09 10.12 10.14
N TRP A 375 -7.11 10.28 9.29
CA TRP A 375 -8.51 10.23 9.72
C TRP A 375 -8.91 8.86 10.25
N ARG A 376 -8.60 7.78 9.52
CA ARG A 376 -9.00 6.43 9.88
C ARG A 376 -8.32 5.95 11.17
N ASP A 377 -6.99 6.01 11.20
CA ASP A 377 -6.21 5.31 12.23
C ASP A 377 -5.89 6.19 13.43
N LEU A 378 -5.58 7.46 13.20
CA LEU A 378 -5.16 8.37 14.28
C LEU A 378 -6.33 9.09 14.95
N ILE A 379 -7.47 9.21 14.25
CA ILE A 379 -8.66 9.88 14.78
C ILE A 379 -9.75 8.85 15.07
N PHE A 380 -10.39 8.26 14.07
CA PHE A 380 -11.57 7.41 14.28
C PHE A 380 -11.26 6.14 15.04
N HIS A 381 -10.20 5.41 14.69
CA HIS A 381 -9.80 4.20 15.39
C HIS A 381 -9.39 4.49 16.85
N LYS A 382 -8.65 5.57 17.10
CA LYS A 382 -8.31 5.97 18.48
C LYS A 382 -9.53 6.36 19.30
N ILE A 383 -10.50 7.07 18.70
CA ILE A 383 -11.76 7.38 19.38
C ILE A 383 -12.50 6.08 19.76
N ARG A 384 -12.56 5.08 18.87
CA ARG A 384 -13.13 3.76 19.19
C ARG A 384 -12.44 3.11 20.37
N ALA A 385 -11.11 3.05 20.33
CA ALA A 385 -10.32 2.35 21.34
C ALA A 385 -10.39 3.03 22.72
N VAL A 386 -10.31 4.36 22.77
CA VAL A 386 -10.19 5.12 24.03
C VAL A 386 -11.55 5.34 24.70
N PHE A 387 -12.60 5.61 23.92
CA PHE A 387 -13.94 5.87 24.47
C PHE A 387 -14.85 4.64 24.48
N GLY A 388 -14.37 3.49 24.00
CA GLY A 388 -15.12 2.23 24.01
C GLY A 388 -16.28 2.21 23.01
N PHE A 389 -16.21 3.00 21.95
CA PHE A 389 -17.25 3.10 20.91
C PHE A 389 -17.09 2.08 19.79
N GLY A 390 -16.36 0.99 20.06
CA GLY A 390 -16.24 -0.14 19.15
C GLY A 390 -17.60 -0.75 18.83
N ILE A 391 -17.67 -1.41 17.68
CA ILE A 391 -18.82 -2.21 17.25
C ILE A 391 -18.36 -3.65 17.11
#